data_AF-A0A1I6CSY7-F1
#
_entry.id   AF-A0A1I6CSY7-F1
#
_cell.length_a   1.000
_cell.length_b   1.000
_cell.length_c   1.000
_cell.angle_alpha   90.00
_cell.angle_beta   90.00
_cell.angle_gamma   90.00
#
_symmetry.space_group_name_H-M   'P 1'
#
loop_
_entity.id
_entity.type
_entity.pdbx_description
1 polymer ?
#
loop_
_entity_poly.entity_id
_entity_poly.type
_entity_poly.pdbx_seq_one_letter_code
_entity_poly.pdbx_strand_id
1 'polypeptide(L)' 'MSLRVTTQQVDTWKKRIQRDGLKGSTYFCQQSGAVWVSASSDHLGKDSGNSSLSSYLRWDNVSAAALVELLYAIETA' A
#
# COMPACT_ATOMS: atom_id res chain seq x y z
N MET A 1 -8.99 4.01 -15.54
CA MET A 1 -7.56 3.70 -15.42
C MET A 1 -7.45 2.40 -14.65
N SER A 2 -6.55 1.48 -15.04
CA SER A 2 -6.53 0.17 -14.40
C SER A 2 -5.59 0.16 -13.20
N LEU A 3 -6.09 -0.37 -12.08
CA LEU A 3 -5.24 -0.72 -10.96
C LEU A 3 -4.32 -1.87 -11.38
N ARG A 4 -3.01 -1.73 -11.12
CA ARG A 4 -1.99 -2.73 -11.43
C ARG A 4 -1.32 -3.21 -10.15
N VAL A 5 -1.28 -4.53 -9.99
CA VAL A 5 -0.54 -5.19 -8.91
C VAL A 5 0.68 -5.88 -9.51
N THR A 6 1.86 -5.56 -8.99
CA THR A 6 3.13 -6.16 -9.44
C THR A 6 3.93 -6.66 -8.24
N THR A 7 4.70 -7.72 -8.41
CA THR A 7 5.67 -8.13 -7.39
C THR A 7 6.95 -7.32 -7.57
N GLN A 8 7.52 -6.78 -6.49
CA GLN A 8 8.80 -6.08 -6.58
C GLN A 8 9.92 -7.10 -6.84
N GLN A 9 10.89 -6.74 -7.70
CA GLN A 9 11.97 -7.65 -8.07
C GLN A 9 12.95 -7.94 -6.91
N VAL A 10 13.22 -6.93 -6.07
CA VAL A 10 14.15 -7.04 -4.95
C VAL A 10 13.46 -7.68 -3.74
N ASP A 11 12.37 -7.06 -3.29
CA ASP A 11 11.55 -7.57 -2.20
C ASP A 11 10.36 -8.35 -2.75
N THR A 12 10.55 -9.62 -3.09
CA THR A 12 9.50 -10.46 -3.69
C THR A 12 8.28 -10.69 -2.78
N TRP A 13 8.47 -10.44 -1.48
CA TRP A 13 7.44 -10.43 -0.44
C TRP A 13 6.56 -9.15 -0.46
N LYS A 14 6.92 -8.13 -1.25
CA LYS A 14 6.13 -6.92 -1.48
C LYS A 14 5.37 -7.00 -2.80
N LYS A 15 4.08 -6.69 -2.74
CA LYS A 15 3.24 -6.45 -3.90
C LYS A 15 2.98 -4.96 -4.01
N ARG A 16 3.48 -4.33 -5.06
CA ARG A 16 3.25 -2.92 -5.36
C ARG A 16 1.89 -2.78 -6.06
N ILE A 17 1.04 -1.93 -5.50
CA ILE A 17 -0.28 -1.56 -5.99
C ILE A 17 -0.19 -0.13 -6.52
N GLN A 18 -0.54 0.07 -7.78
CA GLN A 18 -0.46 1.37 -8.45
C GLN A 18 -1.66 1.59 -9.36
N ARG A 19 -1.99 2.86 -9.60
CA ARG A 19 -2.89 3.31 -10.66
C ARG A 19 -2.15 4.35 -11.49
N ASP A 20 -2.30 4.30 -12.81
CA ASP A 20 -1.71 5.30 -13.70
C ASP A 20 -2.22 6.71 -13.33
N GLY A 21 -1.31 7.70 -13.27
CA GLY A 21 -1.64 9.08 -12.93
C GLY A 21 -1.66 9.41 -11.43
N LEU A 22 -1.66 8.40 -10.56
CA LEU A 22 -1.62 8.61 -9.12
C LEU A 22 -0.16 8.68 -8.63
N LYS A 23 0.20 9.75 -7.91
CA LYS A 23 1.54 9.93 -7.35
C LYS A 23 1.73 9.03 -6.13
N GLY A 24 2.89 8.39 -6.06
CA GLY A 24 3.27 7.55 -4.92
C GLY A 24 3.10 6.05 -5.19
N SER A 25 3.14 5.25 -4.13
CA SER A 25 2.96 3.80 -4.24
C SER A 25 2.39 3.22 -2.97
N THR A 26 1.46 2.29 -3.13
CA THR A 26 0.98 1.42 -2.06
C THR A 26 1.60 0.05 -2.21
N TYR A 27 1.91 -0.59 -1.09
CA TYR A 27 2.50 -1.91 -1.04
C TYR A 27 1.72 -2.77 -0.06
N PHE A 28 1.32 -3.94 -0.52
CA PHE A 28 0.90 -5.03 0.35
C PHE A 28 2.13 -5.88 0.67
N CYS A 29 2.42 -6.07 1.95
CA CYS A 29 3.61 -6.73 2.44
C CYS A 29 3.23 -7.94 3.27
N GLN A 30 3.85 -9.08 3.00
CA GLN A 30 3.70 -10.29 3.80
C GLN A 30 5.07 -10.95 4.02
N GLN A 31 5.53 -10.97 5.27
CA GLN A 31 6.82 -11.57 5.62
C GLN A 31 6.78 -12.10 7.05
N SER A 32 7.43 -13.25 7.28
CA SER A 32 7.59 -13.85 8.62
C SER A 32 6.27 -14.01 9.39
N GLY A 33 5.18 -14.34 8.69
CA GLY A 33 3.84 -14.51 9.26
C GLY A 33 3.08 -13.21 9.54
N ALA A 34 3.68 -12.03 9.32
CA ALA A 34 3.02 -10.74 9.46
C ALA A 34 2.51 -10.22 8.11
N VAL A 35 1.40 -9.50 8.14
CA VAL A 35 0.80 -8.80 6.99
C VAL A 35 0.60 -7.34 7.34
N TRP A 36 1.04 -6.46 6.44
CA TRP A 36 0.85 -5.02 6.59
C TRP A 36 0.73 -4.35 5.23
N VAL A 37 0.16 -3.15 5.23
CA VAL A 37 0.16 -2.26 4.08
C VAL A 37 1.12 -1.11 4.36
N SER A 38 1.90 -0.72 3.37
CA SER A 38 2.65 0.54 3.44
C SER A 38 2.38 1.40 2.23
N ALA A 39 2.12 2.68 2.42
CA ALA A 39 1.93 3.62 1.32
C ALA A 39 2.80 4.85 1.50
N SER A 40 3.21 5.48 0.41
CA SER A 40 3.88 6.78 0.50
C SER A 40 2.95 7.81 1.15
N SER A 41 3.49 8.70 2.00
CA SER A 41 2.75 9.75 2.70
C SER A 41 1.89 10.61 1.76
N ASP A 42 2.36 10.78 0.53
CA ASP A 42 1.74 11.63 -0.48
C ASP A 42 0.52 10.97 -1.15
N HIS A 43 0.22 9.71 -0.83
CA HIS A 43 -0.73 8.86 -1.56
C HIS A 43 -2.04 8.56 -0.82
N LEU A 44 -2.10 8.67 0.52
CA LEU A 44 -3.33 8.30 1.27
C LEU A 44 -3.83 9.36 2.24
N GLY A 45 -3.26 10.57 2.23
CA GLY A 45 -3.57 11.55 3.25
C GLY A 45 -3.02 11.09 4.60
N LYS A 46 -2.59 12.06 5.39
CA LYS A 46 -1.86 11.82 6.62
C LYS A 46 -2.81 11.31 7.69
N ASP A 47 -3.01 9.99 7.77
CA ASP A 47 -3.71 9.42 8.92
C ASP A 47 -3.12 8.09 9.40
N SER A 48 -2.87 8.05 10.71
CA SER A 48 -2.58 6.91 11.59
C SER A 48 -1.50 5.86 11.26
N GLY A 49 -0.79 5.91 10.12
CA GLY A 49 0.24 4.93 9.81
C GLY A 49 1.53 5.12 10.61
N ASN A 50 2.12 4.03 11.13
CA ASN A 50 3.34 4.05 11.92
C ASN A 50 4.51 3.42 11.15
N SER A 51 5.30 4.24 10.46
CA SER A 51 6.44 3.81 9.65
C SER A 51 7.73 4.38 10.19
N SER A 52 8.81 3.60 10.12
CA SER A 52 10.17 4.07 10.42
C SER A 52 10.74 5.00 9.35
N LEU A 53 10.12 5.07 8.17
CA LEU A 53 10.45 6.00 7.08
C LEU A 53 9.44 7.14 7.07
N SER A 54 9.92 8.38 7.19
CA SER A 54 9.09 9.60 7.25
C SER A 54 8.24 9.86 6.02
N SER A 55 8.62 9.28 4.87
CA SER A 55 7.91 9.38 3.59
C SER A 55 6.91 8.25 3.33
N TYR A 56 6.75 7.33 4.28
CA TYR A 56 5.82 6.21 4.18
C TYR A 56 4.96 6.13 5.44
N LEU A 57 3.77 5.55 5.28
CA LEU A 57 2.85 5.15 6.33
C LEU A 57 2.76 3.64 6.30
N ARG A 58 2.61 3.00 7.47
CA ARG A 58 2.44 1.56 7.60
C ARG A 58 1.25 1.25 8.51
N TRP A 59 0.43 0.30 8.08
CA TRP A 59 -0.69 -0.23 8.84
C TRP A 59 -0.53 -1.74 8.95
N ASP A 60 -0.37 -2.22 10.18
CA ASP A 60 -0.26 -3.65 10.49
C ASP A 60 -1.64 -4.28 10.70
N ASN A 61 -1.75 -5.59 10.46
CA ASN A 61 -2.98 -6.36 10.69
C ASN A 61 -4.22 -5.80 9.94
N VAL A 62 -4.02 -5.30 8.72
CA VAL A 62 -5.10 -4.75 7.89
C VAL A 62 -6.11 -5.86 7.57
N SER A 63 -7.39 -5.62 7.91
CA SER A 63 -8.47 -6.55 7.59
C SER A 63 -8.71 -6.61 6.08
N ALA A 64 -9.26 -7.72 5.59
CA ALA A 64 -9.60 -7.86 4.17
C ALA A 64 -10.57 -6.75 3.71
N ALA A 65 -11.52 -6.34 4.55
CA ALA A 65 -12.43 -5.24 4.25
C ALA A 65 -11.68 -3.91 4.09
N ALA A 66 -10.80 -3.56 5.03
CA ALA A 66 -10.01 -2.33 4.95
C ALA A 66 -9.07 -2.32 3.73
N LEU A 67 -8.52 -3.48 3.34
CA LEU A 67 -7.73 -3.61 2.12
C LEU A 67 -8.57 -3.36 0.87
N VAL A 68 -9.80 -3.89 0.80
CA VAL A 68 -10.69 -3.68 -0.35
C VAL A 68 -11.08 -2.21 -0.47
N GLU A 69 -11.46 -1.56 0.63
CA GLU A 69 -11.76 -0.12 0.64
C GLU A 69 -10.56 0.72 0.18
N LEU A 70 -9.35 0.35 0.62
CA LEU A 70 -8.12 0.98 0.15
C LEU A 70 -7.92 0.80 -1.36
N LEU A 71 -8.07 -0.43 -1.88
CA LEU A 71 -7.94 -0.70 -3.31
C LEU A 71 -8.97 0.08 -4.13
N TYR A 72 -10.19 0.20 -3.63
CA TYR A 72 -11.25 0.99 -4.24
C TYR A 72 -10.94 2.49 -4.23
N ALA A 73 -10.44 3.03 -3.11
CA ALA A 73 -10.00 4.42 -3.03
C ALA A 73 -8.86 4.72 -4.04
N ILE A 74 -7.92 3.78 -4.21
CA ILE A 74 -6.85 3.91 -5.21
C ILE A 74 -7.41 3.84 -6.64
N GLU A 75 -8.36 2.97 -6.90
CA GLU A 75 -8.97 2.80 -8.22
C GLU A 75 -9.85 3.99 -8.64
N THR A 76 -10.38 4.76 -7.67
CA THR A 76 -11.29 5.88 -7.91
C THR A 76 -10.64 7.27 -7.81
N ALA A 77 -9.50 7.44 -7.12
CA ALA A 77 -8.71 8.68 -7.05
C ALA A 77 -8.00 9.06 -8.35
#